data_AF-A0A1Z3MWJ6-F1
#
_entry.id   AF-A0A1Z3MWJ6-F1
#
_cell.length_a   1.000
_cell.length_b   1.000
_cell.length_c   1.000
_cell.angle_alpha   90.00
_cell.angle_beta   90.00
_cell.angle_gamma   90.00
#
_symmetry.space_group_name_H-M   'P 1'
#
loop_
_entity.id
_entity.type
_entity.pdbx_description
1 polymer ?
#
loop_
_entity_poly.entity_id
_entity_poly.type
_entity_poly.pdbx_seq_one_letter_code
_entity_poly.pdbx_strand_id
1 'polypeptide(L)'
;MIMSNNGNKFTYLKVSPQLVQIRNVNIEKIKLYNSLCQHKGYTKKKNNPSYSDVCIDYVPPKNMSTPVDTLVAKTHLYAIPGALECGYAQCINWTAESVLNAQIRRGIGRYTIARLKLASACIGISNSRSFKVKNFFQCVESSEKSTISFIIGGFFCYQSATFWLSSRHEKIKHFIHAGLAEKASLSFMRKKDIKTTPDYFIETTQGEWHTFESKGGESSSRWQRIEEGIAQLESVTAVGWKGKQPIPVSTFVCTHASMDTGKEISVNVVDPDPVHPRSIILNHAVCVLLTKIALINLFETLVEDNPAGVFKVAGMEEWIFISTHHFDGVQLGIPEKYFNLNKSSVRSVGEYLALKEIIDSALMENNELPAVEKIEKELSYLLKRSNSSRKIISFLTPLLKKKLPYEETLHLFSEYLGLPKMANDFCQEDERLEKALSESVRKHRSPWGGLVREAPAPGHDDPWEKKQRKNKMKP
;
A
#
# COMPACT_ATOMS: atom_id res chain seq x y z
N MET A 1 18.57 -35.99 -10.20
CA MET A 1 17.59 -35.77 -9.12
C MET A 1 17.05 -34.36 -9.26
N ILE A 2 15.74 -34.21 -9.14
CA ILE A 2 14.88 -33.14 -9.65
C ILE A 2 15.22 -31.77 -9.02
N MET A 3 15.26 -30.71 -9.84
CA MET A 3 15.43 -29.31 -9.42
C MET A 3 14.47 -29.00 -8.25
N SER A 4 15.01 -28.75 -7.06
CA SER A 4 14.20 -28.31 -5.94
C SER A 4 13.62 -26.93 -6.29
N ASN A 5 12.30 -26.85 -6.40
CA ASN A 5 11.60 -25.57 -6.54
C ASN A 5 11.91 -24.72 -5.31
N ASN A 6 12.80 -23.74 -5.46
CA ASN A 6 13.22 -22.87 -4.38
C ASN A 6 12.30 -21.64 -4.31
N GLY A 7 11.62 -21.39 -3.19
CA GLY A 7 10.84 -20.18 -2.96
C GLY A 7 9.32 -20.37 -2.79
N ASN A 8 8.63 -19.32 -2.34
CA ASN A 8 7.17 -19.29 -2.20
C ASN A 8 6.50 -19.35 -3.56
N LYS A 9 5.48 -20.22 -3.69
CA LYS A 9 4.72 -20.40 -4.92
C LYS A 9 3.53 -19.46 -5.02
N PHE A 10 3.33 -18.93 -6.22
CA PHE A 10 2.19 -18.13 -6.65
C PHE A 10 1.37 -18.95 -7.64
N THR A 11 0.07 -19.07 -7.36
CA THR A 11 -0.89 -19.72 -8.26
C THR A 11 -1.80 -18.66 -8.83
N TYR A 12 -1.69 -18.43 -10.14
CA TYR A 12 -2.47 -17.45 -10.88
C TYR A 12 -3.74 -18.06 -11.44
N LEU A 13 -4.86 -17.45 -11.11
CA LEU A 13 -6.20 -17.94 -11.42
C LEU A 13 -7.03 -16.83 -12.06
N LYS A 14 -7.95 -17.21 -12.94
CA LYS A 14 -8.98 -16.34 -13.48
C LYS A 14 -10.35 -16.81 -12.99
N VAL A 15 -11.24 -15.87 -12.69
CA VAL A 15 -12.65 -16.20 -12.41
C VAL A 15 -13.39 -16.38 -13.73
N SER A 16 -14.12 -17.49 -13.90
CA SER A 16 -14.97 -17.72 -15.07
C SER A 16 -16.37 -17.14 -14.84
N PRO A 17 -16.82 -16.12 -15.61
CA PRO A 17 -18.15 -15.53 -15.45
C PRO A 17 -19.28 -16.55 -15.60
N GLN A 18 -19.10 -17.53 -16.51
CA GLN A 18 -20.07 -18.60 -16.74
C GLN A 18 -20.22 -19.50 -15.49
N LEU A 19 -19.09 -19.86 -14.87
CA LEU A 19 -19.12 -20.68 -13.66
C LEU A 19 -19.68 -19.89 -12.46
N VAL A 20 -19.40 -18.58 -12.36
CA VAL A 20 -20.01 -17.70 -11.35
C VAL A 20 -21.54 -17.70 -11.47
N GLN A 21 -22.07 -17.56 -12.67
CA GLN A 21 -23.52 -17.58 -12.90
C GLN A 21 -24.14 -18.92 -12.45
N ILE A 22 -23.52 -20.05 -12.84
CA ILE A 22 -23.97 -21.39 -12.43
C ILE A 22 -23.91 -21.54 -10.90
N ARG A 23 -22.81 -21.09 -10.28
CA ARG A 23 -22.62 -21.14 -8.83
C ARG A 23 -23.71 -20.35 -8.10
N ASN A 24 -24.00 -19.13 -8.54
CA ASN A 24 -25.00 -18.27 -7.91
C ASN A 24 -26.41 -18.86 -8.00
N VAL A 25 -26.78 -19.45 -9.15
CA VAL A 25 -28.05 -20.20 -9.29
C VAL A 25 -28.12 -21.38 -8.31
N ASN A 26 -27.00 -22.10 -8.11
CA ASN A 26 -26.94 -23.20 -7.17
C ASN A 26 -27.05 -22.75 -5.71
N ILE A 27 -26.45 -21.61 -5.36
CA ILE A 27 -26.58 -21.00 -4.03
C ILE A 27 -28.05 -20.68 -3.72
N GLU A 28 -28.78 -20.05 -4.63
CA GLU A 28 -30.19 -19.71 -4.41
C GLU A 28 -31.06 -20.97 -4.24
N LYS A 29 -30.81 -22.02 -5.01
CA LYS A 29 -31.46 -23.33 -4.82
C LYS A 29 -31.16 -23.94 -3.44
N ILE A 30 -29.92 -23.85 -2.98
CA ILE A 30 -29.50 -24.36 -1.66
C ILE A 30 -30.13 -23.53 -0.54
N LYS A 31 -30.19 -22.20 -0.66
CA LYS A 31 -30.88 -21.33 0.31
C LYS A 31 -32.35 -21.69 0.43
N LEU A 32 -33.06 -21.87 -0.68
CA LEU A 32 -34.46 -22.28 -0.69
C LEU A 32 -34.64 -23.66 -0.04
N TYR A 33 -33.80 -24.64 -0.40
CA TYR A 33 -33.82 -25.97 0.20
C TYR A 33 -33.61 -25.91 1.72
N ASN A 34 -32.60 -25.18 2.19
CA ASN A 34 -32.28 -25.05 3.60
C ASN A 34 -33.42 -24.37 4.38
N SER A 35 -34.08 -23.36 3.79
CA SER A 35 -35.26 -22.71 4.37
C SER A 35 -36.43 -23.69 4.51
N LEU A 36 -36.75 -24.45 3.45
CA LEU A 36 -37.80 -25.47 3.49
C LEU A 36 -37.49 -26.58 4.52
N CYS A 37 -36.23 -26.99 4.64
CA CYS A 37 -35.80 -27.97 5.64
C CYS A 37 -35.99 -27.45 7.06
N GLN A 38 -35.65 -26.18 7.31
CA GLN A 38 -35.85 -25.53 8.61
C GLN A 38 -37.34 -25.46 8.98
N HIS A 39 -38.21 -25.08 8.03
CA HIS A 39 -39.66 -25.07 8.25
C HIS A 39 -40.25 -26.46 8.55
N LYS A 40 -39.62 -27.53 8.04
CA LYS A 40 -40.03 -28.92 8.28
C LYS A 40 -39.32 -29.59 9.47
N GLY A 41 -38.51 -28.85 10.23
CA GLY A 41 -37.79 -29.38 11.41
C GLY A 41 -36.58 -30.26 11.10
N TYR A 42 -36.10 -30.29 9.86
CA TYR A 42 -34.88 -31.04 9.49
C TYR A 42 -33.61 -30.27 9.87
N THR A 43 -32.64 -30.95 10.48
CA THR A 43 -31.40 -30.35 10.99
C THR A 43 -30.25 -30.33 9.97
N LYS A 44 -30.31 -31.14 8.92
CA LYS A 44 -29.24 -31.26 7.92
C LYS A 44 -29.29 -30.11 6.90
N LYS A 45 -28.28 -29.24 6.90
CA LYS A 45 -28.10 -28.16 5.92
C LYS A 45 -27.18 -28.59 4.78
N LYS A 46 -27.44 -28.10 3.57
CA LYS A 46 -26.51 -28.17 2.45
C LYS A 46 -25.58 -26.95 2.48
N ASN A 47 -24.29 -27.19 2.25
CA ASN A 47 -23.29 -26.14 2.14
C ASN A 47 -23.34 -25.51 0.75
N ASN A 48 -23.03 -24.22 0.68
CA ASN A 48 -22.88 -23.53 -0.61
C ASN A 48 -21.63 -24.04 -1.35
N PRO A 49 -21.64 -24.05 -2.69
CA PRO A 49 -20.44 -24.31 -3.50
C PRO A 49 -19.32 -23.31 -3.17
N SER A 50 -18.08 -23.78 -3.26
CA SER A 50 -16.89 -22.98 -2.94
C SER A 50 -16.58 -21.98 -4.05
N TYR A 51 -15.90 -20.88 -3.71
CA TYR A 51 -15.42 -19.95 -4.74
C TYR A 51 -14.28 -20.56 -5.58
N SER A 52 -13.62 -21.62 -5.10
CA SER A 52 -12.68 -22.40 -5.92
C SER A 52 -13.32 -22.95 -7.19
N ASP A 53 -14.62 -23.26 -7.15
CA ASP A 53 -15.32 -23.97 -8.22
C ASP A 53 -15.52 -23.09 -9.46
N VAL A 54 -15.28 -21.78 -9.32
CA VAL A 54 -15.37 -20.80 -10.41
C VAL A 54 -14.01 -20.27 -10.85
N CYS A 55 -12.93 -20.70 -10.19
CA CYS A 55 -11.57 -20.32 -10.52
C CYS A 55 -10.96 -21.34 -11.50
N ILE A 56 -10.40 -20.85 -12.59
CA ILE A 56 -9.65 -21.63 -13.58
C ILE A 56 -8.20 -21.14 -13.64
N ASP A 57 -7.29 -21.96 -14.17
CA ASP A 57 -5.90 -21.56 -14.35
C ASP A 57 -5.81 -20.32 -15.26
N TYR A 58 -5.02 -19.34 -14.83
CA TYR A 58 -4.78 -18.16 -15.65
C TYR A 58 -3.86 -18.51 -16.82
N VAL A 59 -4.33 -18.24 -18.03
CA VAL A 59 -3.53 -18.36 -19.26
C VAL A 59 -3.26 -16.95 -19.78
N PRO A 60 -1.99 -16.50 -19.82
CA PRO A 60 -1.66 -15.16 -20.30
C PRO A 60 -2.04 -15.01 -21.79
N PRO A 61 -2.57 -13.85 -22.20
CA PRO A 61 -2.73 -13.49 -23.61
C PRO A 61 -1.41 -13.61 -24.39
N LYS A 62 -1.48 -13.82 -25.71
CA LYS A 62 -0.31 -14.06 -26.57
C LYS A 62 0.76 -12.95 -26.54
N ASN A 63 0.37 -11.71 -26.22
CA ASN A 63 1.25 -10.55 -26.11
C ASN A 63 1.79 -10.32 -24.69
N MET A 64 1.50 -11.22 -23.75
CA MET A 64 1.96 -11.16 -22.37
C MET A 64 2.85 -12.35 -22.06
N SER A 65 3.77 -12.17 -21.12
CA SER A 65 4.57 -13.27 -20.59
C SER A 65 3.84 -13.93 -19.40
N THR A 66 4.23 -15.16 -19.09
CA THR A 66 3.77 -15.83 -17.87
C THR A 66 4.31 -15.08 -16.65
N PRO A 67 3.45 -14.72 -15.67
CA PRO A 67 3.90 -14.12 -14.43
C PRO A 67 4.91 -15.02 -13.71
N VAL A 68 5.87 -14.41 -13.02
CA VAL A 68 6.82 -15.15 -12.17
C VAL A 68 6.05 -15.87 -11.07
N ASP A 69 6.17 -17.19 -11.01
CA ASP A 69 5.39 -18.05 -10.11
C ASP A 69 6.09 -18.35 -8.78
N THR A 70 7.31 -17.85 -8.60
CA THR A 70 8.16 -18.21 -7.46
C THR A 70 8.92 -17.01 -6.91
N LEU A 71 8.82 -16.78 -5.60
CA LEU A 71 9.62 -15.78 -4.88
C LEU A 71 10.63 -16.45 -3.95
N VAL A 72 11.92 -16.22 -4.21
CA VAL A 72 13.00 -16.70 -3.34
C VAL A 72 13.22 -15.73 -2.19
N ALA A 73 12.99 -16.19 -0.97
CA ALA A 73 13.29 -15.47 0.26
C ALA A 73 14.80 -15.46 0.50
N LYS A 74 15.45 -14.34 0.16
CA LYS A 74 16.90 -14.14 0.39
C LYS A 74 17.20 -13.90 1.86
N THR A 75 16.38 -13.06 2.49
CA THR A 75 16.35 -12.83 3.94
C THR A 75 14.91 -12.90 4.41
N HIS A 76 14.68 -13.23 5.68
CA HIS A 76 13.33 -13.34 6.21
C HIS A 76 12.64 -11.98 6.30
N LEU A 77 13.39 -10.92 5.97
CA LEU A 77 12.99 -9.52 5.95
C LEU A 77 13.24 -8.83 4.61
N TYR A 78 13.47 -9.60 3.54
CA TYR A 78 13.19 -9.17 2.16
C TYR A 78 11.71 -8.76 2.00
N ALA A 79 10.88 -9.13 2.99
CA ALA A 79 9.50 -8.70 3.15
C ALA A 79 9.29 -7.31 3.78
N ILE A 80 10.25 -6.76 4.53
CA ILE A 80 10.07 -5.49 5.24
C ILE A 80 9.87 -4.29 4.31
N PRO A 81 10.64 -4.12 3.22
CA PRO A 81 10.44 -3.02 2.29
C PRO A 81 9.07 -3.07 1.66
N GLY A 82 8.69 -4.22 1.12
CA GLY A 82 7.36 -4.43 0.56
C GLY A 82 6.25 -4.29 1.60
N ALA A 83 6.46 -4.72 2.85
CA ALA A 83 5.50 -4.54 3.95
C ALA A 83 5.35 -3.09 4.42
N LEU A 84 6.40 -2.29 4.27
CA LEU A 84 6.40 -0.85 4.53
C LEU A 84 5.73 -0.09 3.38
N GLU A 85 6.06 -0.45 2.15
CA GLU A 85 5.58 0.16 0.91
C GLU A 85 4.13 -0.21 0.60
N CYS A 86 3.65 -1.37 1.08
CA CYS A 86 2.26 -1.75 0.99
C CYS A 86 1.38 -1.07 2.06
N GLY A 87 1.95 -0.20 2.91
CA GLY A 87 1.23 0.63 3.87
C GLY A 87 0.58 -0.08 5.07
N TYR A 88 0.44 -1.40 5.04
CA TYR A 88 -0.24 -2.14 6.11
C TYR A 88 0.50 -2.14 7.44
N ALA A 89 1.84 -2.08 7.43
CA ALA A 89 2.62 -1.94 8.65
C ALA A 89 2.35 -0.62 9.37
N GLN A 90 2.00 0.43 8.62
CA GLN A 90 1.96 1.82 9.10
C GLN A 90 0.62 2.23 9.73
N CYS A 91 -0.45 1.44 9.59
CA CYS A 91 -1.81 1.80 10.02
C CYS A 91 -2.14 3.26 9.62
N ILE A 92 -2.16 3.49 8.31
CA ILE A 92 -2.20 4.81 7.67
C ILE A 92 -3.57 5.48 7.86
N ASN A 93 -3.90 5.88 9.09
CA ASN A 93 -4.87 6.94 9.31
C ASN A 93 -4.11 8.23 9.62
N TRP A 94 -3.45 8.79 8.61
CA TRP A 94 -2.85 10.12 8.71
C TRP A 94 -3.98 11.14 8.86
N THR A 95 -4.27 11.53 10.10
CA THR A 95 -5.10 12.68 10.41
C THR A 95 -4.30 13.98 10.38
N ALA A 96 -4.98 15.11 10.27
CA ALA A 96 -4.35 16.42 10.41
C ALA A 96 -3.53 16.54 11.70
N GLU A 97 -4.09 16.10 12.83
CA GLU A 97 -3.41 16.10 14.12
C GLU A 97 -2.15 15.22 14.07
N SER A 98 -2.27 14.01 13.52
CA SER A 98 -1.15 13.09 13.43
C SER A 98 -0.03 13.65 12.55
N VAL A 99 -0.36 14.32 11.44
CA VAL A 99 0.62 14.91 10.53
C VAL A 99 1.24 16.17 11.13
N LEU A 100 0.50 17.00 11.87
CA LEU A 100 1.03 18.26 12.41
C LEU A 100 1.82 18.06 13.72
N ASN A 101 1.49 17.04 14.50
CA ASN A 101 2.13 16.79 15.80
C ASN A 101 3.34 15.84 15.67
N ALA A 102 4.55 16.38 15.82
CA ALA A 102 5.80 15.60 15.73
C ALA A 102 5.85 14.41 16.70
N GLN A 103 5.28 14.53 17.90
CA GLN A 103 5.28 13.46 18.88
C GLN A 103 4.35 12.31 18.46
N ILE A 104 3.20 12.63 17.86
CA ILE A 104 2.29 11.62 17.31
C ILE A 104 2.93 10.94 16.10
N ARG A 105 3.56 11.70 15.19
CA ARG A 105 4.31 11.14 14.05
C ARG A 105 5.38 10.13 14.49
N ARG A 106 6.20 10.48 15.47
CA ARG A 106 7.17 9.55 16.09
C ARG A 106 6.49 8.34 16.73
N GLY A 107 5.34 8.53 17.36
CA GLY A 107 4.52 7.44 17.90
C GLY A 107 4.09 6.45 16.82
N ILE A 108 3.59 6.95 15.69
CA ILE A 108 3.23 6.13 14.51
C ILE A 108 4.43 5.36 13.98
N GLY A 109 5.60 6.01 13.89
CA GLY A 109 6.84 5.36 13.46
C GLY A 109 7.24 4.21 14.40
N ARG A 110 7.25 4.45 15.72
CA ARG A 110 7.60 3.42 16.71
C ARG A 110 6.62 2.26 16.69
N TYR A 111 5.33 2.54 16.55
CA TYR A 111 4.29 1.54 16.39
C TYR A 111 4.49 0.69 15.13
N THR A 112 4.82 1.34 14.01
CA THR A 112 5.15 0.65 12.75
C THR A 112 6.30 -0.34 12.92
N ILE A 113 7.40 0.10 13.55
CA ILE A 113 8.57 -0.75 13.82
C ILE A 113 8.16 -1.94 14.71
N ALA A 114 7.38 -1.72 15.77
CA ALA A 114 6.91 -2.78 16.65
C ALA A 114 6.07 -3.83 15.91
N ARG A 115 5.19 -3.41 15.00
CA ARG A 115 4.39 -4.32 14.17
C ARG A 115 5.23 -5.14 13.20
N LEU A 116 6.26 -4.54 12.61
CA LEU A 116 7.20 -5.27 11.76
C LEU A 116 7.99 -6.31 12.55
N LYS A 117 8.43 -5.97 13.77
CA LYS A 117 9.09 -6.93 14.68
C LYS A 117 8.17 -8.09 15.05
N LEU A 118 6.89 -7.81 15.30
CA LEU A 118 5.91 -8.85 15.57
C LEU A 118 5.75 -9.79 14.37
N ALA A 119 5.63 -9.23 13.16
CA ALA A 119 5.56 -10.02 11.93
C ALA A 119 6.85 -10.83 11.69
N SER A 120 8.03 -10.23 11.88
CA SER A 120 9.33 -10.89 11.69
C SER A 120 9.56 -12.04 12.67
N ALA A 121 9.10 -11.89 13.92
CA ALA A 121 9.15 -12.95 14.91
C ALA A 121 8.35 -14.20 14.47
N CYS A 122 7.31 -14.02 13.66
CA CYS A 122 6.41 -15.08 13.21
C CYS A 122 6.78 -15.68 11.85
N ILE A 123 7.65 -15.04 11.06
CA ILE A 123 8.08 -15.51 9.75
C ILE A 123 9.54 -15.95 9.77
N GLY A 124 9.84 -17.09 9.16
CA GLY A 124 11.20 -17.59 8.93
C GLY A 124 11.44 -17.90 7.46
N ILE A 125 12.62 -18.44 7.15
CA ILE A 125 12.95 -18.99 5.84
C ILE A 125 13.13 -20.51 5.97
N SER A 126 12.52 -21.27 5.07
CA SER A 126 12.73 -22.71 4.95
C SER A 126 14.02 -23.03 4.18
N ASN A 127 14.41 -24.31 4.17
CA ASN A 127 15.60 -24.77 3.42
C ASN A 127 15.49 -24.55 1.91
N SER A 128 14.27 -24.54 1.37
CA SER A 128 13.98 -24.21 -0.04
C SER A 128 14.03 -22.70 -0.31
N ARG A 129 14.41 -21.88 0.67
CA ARG A 129 14.39 -20.42 0.59
C ARG A 129 12.98 -19.86 0.37
N SER A 130 11.95 -20.50 0.93
CA SER A 130 10.58 -19.95 1.01
C SER A 130 10.37 -19.25 2.35
N PHE A 131 9.62 -18.14 2.36
CA PHE A 131 9.04 -17.62 3.59
C PHE A 131 8.10 -18.67 4.20
N LYS A 132 8.26 -18.89 5.49
CA LYS A 132 7.58 -19.93 6.26
C LYS A 132 7.00 -19.33 7.53
N VAL A 133 5.77 -19.71 7.88
CA VAL A 133 5.20 -19.37 9.18
C VAL A 133 5.87 -20.22 10.26
N LYS A 134 6.50 -19.58 11.25
CA LYS A 134 7.18 -20.26 12.36
C LYS A 134 6.16 -20.96 13.26
N ASN A 135 6.58 -22.03 13.95
CA ASN A 135 5.73 -22.74 14.91
C ASN A 135 5.25 -21.84 16.04
N PHE A 136 6.04 -20.82 16.42
CA PHE A 136 5.66 -19.81 17.40
C PHE A 136 4.32 -19.11 17.09
N PHE A 137 3.94 -19.00 15.80
CA PHE A 137 2.69 -18.37 15.39
C PHE A 137 1.45 -18.99 16.06
N GLN A 138 1.48 -20.29 16.42
CA GLN A 138 0.37 -20.92 17.12
C GLN A 138 0.09 -20.29 18.49
N CYS A 139 1.13 -19.78 19.15
CA CYS A 139 1.09 -19.17 20.48
C CYS A 139 0.60 -17.72 20.46
N VAL A 140 0.51 -17.10 19.29
CA VAL A 140 0.06 -15.71 19.13
C VAL A 140 -1.46 -15.64 19.23
N GLU A 141 -2.01 -14.65 19.94
CA GLU A 141 -3.46 -14.50 20.05
C GLU A 141 -4.11 -14.12 18.71
N SER A 142 -5.40 -14.38 18.58
CA SER A 142 -6.15 -14.19 17.32
C SER A 142 -6.16 -12.74 16.85
N SER A 143 -6.19 -11.77 17.78
CA SER A 143 -6.09 -10.33 17.50
C SER A 143 -4.79 -9.98 16.77
N GLU A 144 -3.65 -10.46 17.27
CA GLU A 144 -2.32 -10.21 16.72
C GLU A 144 -2.11 -10.98 15.42
N LYS A 145 -2.64 -12.21 15.32
CA LYS A 145 -2.62 -12.99 14.06
C LYS A 145 -3.25 -12.23 12.91
N SER A 146 -4.33 -11.48 13.16
CA SER A 146 -4.94 -10.62 12.15
C SER A 146 -3.97 -9.54 11.66
N THR A 147 -3.27 -8.88 12.59
CA THR A 147 -2.27 -7.85 12.30
C THR A 147 -1.13 -8.38 11.44
N ILE A 148 -0.59 -9.55 11.80
CA ILE A 148 0.47 -10.22 11.03
C ILE A 148 -0.06 -10.60 9.64
N SER A 149 -1.30 -11.08 9.56
CA SER A 149 -1.93 -11.46 8.28
C SER A 149 -2.09 -10.28 7.33
N PHE A 150 -2.46 -9.10 7.83
CA PHE A 150 -2.49 -7.88 7.01
C PHE A 150 -1.12 -7.49 6.48
N ILE A 151 -0.08 -7.53 7.31
CA ILE A 151 1.29 -7.15 6.93
C ILE A 151 1.85 -8.11 5.89
N ILE A 152 1.76 -9.42 6.15
CA ILE A 152 2.30 -10.46 5.27
C ILE A 152 1.46 -10.61 4.00
N GLY A 153 0.13 -10.53 4.11
CA GLY A 153 -0.78 -10.47 2.97
C GLY A 153 -0.43 -9.30 2.05
N GLY A 154 -0.28 -8.09 2.62
CA GLY A 154 0.09 -6.88 1.88
C GLY A 154 1.43 -7.00 1.16
N PHE A 155 2.43 -7.59 1.83
CA PHE A 155 3.72 -7.88 1.20
C PHE A 155 3.57 -8.80 -0.04
N PHE A 156 2.88 -9.93 0.10
CA PHE A 156 2.67 -10.85 -1.02
C PHE A 156 1.76 -10.26 -2.10
N CYS A 157 0.85 -9.36 -1.74
CA CYS A 157 0.05 -8.59 -2.68
C CYS A 157 0.94 -7.66 -3.54
N TYR A 158 1.85 -6.91 -2.91
CA TYR A 158 2.84 -6.09 -3.60
C TYR A 158 3.73 -6.90 -4.54
N GLN A 159 4.21 -8.07 -4.10
CA GLN A 159 5.00 -8.97 -4.95
C GLN A 159 4.18 -9.52 -6.12
N SER A 160 2.92 -9.89 -5.87
CA SER A 160 2.00 -10.33 -6.91
C SER A 160 1.79 -9.23 -7.95
N ALA A 161 1.57 -7.99 -7.52
CA ALA A 161 1.42 -6.84 -8.42
C ALA A 161 2.69 -6.62 -9.27
N THR A 162 3.87 -6.71 -8.66
CA THR A 162 5.14 -6.56 -9.37
C THR A 162 5.29 -7.63 -10.46
N PHE A 163 5.03 -8.90 -10.15
CA PHE A 163 5.11 -10.00 -11.11
C PHE A 163 4.04 -9.91 -12.20
N TRP A 164 2.82 -9.55 -11.81
CA TRP A 164 1.67 -9.43 -12.70
C TRP A 164 1.82 -8.31 -13.73
N LEU A 165 2.29 -7.14 -13.31
CA LEU A 165 2.49 -5.99 -14.19
C LEU A 165 3.76 -6.18 -15.04
N SER A 166 4.82 -6.75 -14.48
CA SER A 166 6.02 -7.10 -15.27
C SER A 166 5.68 -8.07 -16.40
N SER A 167 4.75 -9.01 -16.16
CA SER A 167 4.32 -9.97 -17.18
C SER A 167 3.60 -9.30 -18.36
N ARG A 168 3.05 -8.10 -18.13
CA ARG A 168 2.39 -7.22 -19.10
C ARG A 168 3.33 -6.17 -19.71
N HIS A 169 4.62 -6.21 -19.39
CA HIS A 169 5.59 -5.18 -19.77
C HIS A 169 5.29 -3.80 -19.18
N GLU A 170 4.55 -3.76 -18.07
CA GLU A 170 4.23 -2.56 -17.32
C GLU A 170 5.15 -2.41 -16.11
N LYS A 171 5.37 -1.16 -15.69
CA LYS A 171 6.15 -0.84 -14.49
C LYS A 171 5.33 0.00 -13.56
N ILE A 172 5.37 -0.33 -12.27
CA ILE A 172 4.69 0.44 -11.22
C ILE A 172 5.32 1.83 -11.16
N LYS A 173 4.49 2.87 -11.29
CA LYS A 173 4.86 4.27 -11.04
C LYS A 173 4.40 4.72 -9.66
N HIS A 174 3.14 4.42 -9.31
CA HIS A 174 2.58 4.68 -7.99
C HIS A 174 1.94 3.43 -7.43
N PHE A 175 2.16 3.16 -6.13
CA PHE A 175 1.53 2.09 -5.38
C PHE A 175 0.87 2.69 -4.14
N ILE A 176 -0.46 2.85 -4.17
CA ILE A 176 -1.21 3.71 -3.25
C ILE A 176 -2.14 2.85 -2.42
N HIS A 177 -1.89 2.77 -1.11
CA HIS A 177 -2.78 2.09 -0.17
C HIS A 177 -4.10 2.87 0.02
N ALA A 178 -5.20 2.16 0.24
CA ALA A 178 -6.55 2.71 0.37
C ALA A 178 -6.66 3.84 1.41
N GLY A 179 -5.98 3.68 2.55
CA GLY A 179 -5.92 4.70 3.59
C GLY A 179 -5.28 6.02 3.13
N LEU A 180 -4.33 5.98 2.19
CA LEU A 180 -3.76 7.19 1.56
C LEU A 180 -4.72 7.73 0.49
N ALA A 181 -5.28 6.85 -0.33
CA ALA A 181 -6.24 7.22 -1.36
C ALA A 181 -7.47 7.92 -0.76
N GLU A 182 -7.98 7.49 0.38
CA GLU A 182 -9.10 8.13 1.09
C GLU A 182 -8.77 9.58 1.47
N LYS A 183 -7.56 9.84 1.97
CA LYS A 183 -7.10 11.18 2.35
C LYS A 183 -6.85 12.07 1.14
N ALA A 184 -6.41 11.50 0.03
CA ALA A 184 -6.20 12.22 -1.23
C ALA A 184 -7.46 12.31 -2.10
N SER A 185 -8.51 11.58 -1.77
CA SER A 185 -9.75 11.53 -2.56
C SER A 185 -10.44 12.88 -2.57
N LEU A 186 -10.76 13.33 -3.77
CA LEU A 186 -11.66 14.45 -4.04
C LEU A 186 -13.11 13.98 -4.27
N SER A 187 -13.34 12.66 -4.24
CA SER A 187 -14.66 12.07 -4.20
C SER A 187 -15.05 11.87 -2.73
N PHE A 188 -16.18 12.46 -2.31
CA PHE A 188 -16.74 12.18 -0.99
C PHE A 188 -17.27 10.75 -0.94
N MET A 189 -16.78 9.95 0.02
CA MET A 189 -17.21 8.57 0.23
C MET A 189 -17.94 8.47 1.57
N ARG A 190 -19.19 8.00 1.56
CA ARG A 190 -19.92 7.77 2.82
C ARG A 190 -19.33 6.56 3.54
N LYS A 191 -19.35 6.56 4.88
CA LYS A 191 -18.83 5.45 5.72
C LYS A 191 -19.34 4.05 5.33
N LYS A 192 -20.58 3.94 4.83
CA LYS A 192 -21.13 2.64 4.36
C LYS A 192 -20.41 2.11 3.12
N ASP A 193 -19.81 3.00 2.33
CA ASP A 193 -19.12 2.71 1.07
C ASP A 193 -17.58 2.62 1.25
N ILE A 194 -17.07 2.81 2.47
CA ILE A 194 -15.63 2.67 2.81
C ILE A 194 -15.24 1.20 2.95
N LYS A 195 -16.15 0.35 3.47
CA LYS A 195 -15.90 -1.10 3.62
C LYS A 195 -15.69 -1.85 2.31
N THR A 196 -15.92 -1.17 1.19
CA THR A 196 -15.85 -1.76 -0.13
C THR A 196 -14.63 -1.32 -0.91
N THR A 197 -13.89 -0.26 -0.54
CA THR A 197 -12.74 0.22 -1.34
C THR A 197 -11.61 -0.81 -1.44
N PRO A 198 -11.04 -1.06 -2.64
CA PRO A 198 -9.87 -1.92 -2.78
C PRO A 198 -8.68 -1.43 -1.96
N ASP A 199 -7.89 -2.35 -1.42
CA ASP A 199 -6.70 -2.03 -0.64
C ASP A 199 -5.66 -1.19 -1.38
N TYR A 200 -5.52 -1.38 -2.69
CA TYR A 200 -4.46 -0.76 -3.49
C TYR A 200 -4.95 -0.21 -4.82
N PHE A 201 -4.45 0.98 -5.13
CA PHE A 201 -4.52 1.61 -6.45
C PHE A 201 -3.11 1.75 -7.01
N ILE A 202 -2.91 1.23 -8.22
CA ILE A 202 -1.60 1.17 -8.86
C ILE A 202 -1.67 1.90 -10.20
N GLU A 203 -0.88 2.96 -10.36
CA GLU A 203 -0.67 3.61 -11.66
C GLU A 203 0.64 3.08 -12.25
N THR A 204 0.63 2.70 -13.52
CA THR A 204 1.84 2.28 -14.25
C THR A 204 2.55 3.48 -14.88
N THR A 205 3.79 3.29 -15.32
CA THR A 205 4.53 4.31 -16.07
C THR A 205 3.87 4.71 -17.39
N GLN A 206 3.01 3.84 -17.92
CA GLN A 206 2.21 4.03 -19.12
C GLN A 206 0.91 4.81 -18.84
N GLY A 207 0.56 5.01 -17.57
CA GLY A 207 -0.67 5.70 -17.15
C GLY A 207 -1.88 4.78 -16.99
N GLU A 208 -1.70 3.46 -17.04
CA GLU A 208 -2.74 2.46 -16.79
C GLU A 208 -3.01 2.32 -15.28
N TRP A 209 -4.26 2.02 -14.92
CA TRP A 209 -4.67 1.82 -13.53
C TRP A 209 -5.03 0.38 -13.23
N HIS A 210 -4.59 -0.11 -12.07
CA HIS A 210 -4.87 -1.46 -11.59
C HIS A 210 -5.33 -1.39 -10.13
N THR A 211 -6.24 -2.27 -9.73
CA THR A 211 -6.66 -2.39 -8.33
C THR A 211 -6.30 -3.76 -7.79
N PHE A 212 -5.81 -3.76 -6.56
CA PHE A 212 -5.41 -4.98 -5.87
C PHE A 212 -6.04 -5.01 -4.49
N GLU A 213 -6.44 -6.21 -4.07
CA GLU A 213 -6.99 -6.50 -2.76
C GLU A 213 -6.14 -7.57 -2.08
N SER A 214 -5.82 -7.35 -0.80
CA SER A 214 -4.92 -8.21 -0.06
C SER A 214 -5.64 -8.97 1.04
N LYS A 215 -5.59 -10.30 0.96
CA LYS A 215 -6.02 -11.20 2.02
C LYS A 215 -4.84 -12.01 2.54
N GLY A 216 -4.84 -12.23 3.85
CA GLY A 216 -3.95 -13.19 4.51
C GLY A 216 -4.75 -13.98 5.54
N GLY A 217 -4.38 -15.24 5.79
CA GLY A 217 -5.05 -16.08 6.78
C GLY A 217 -4.82 -17.57 6.54
N GLU A 218 -5.48 -18.41 7.33
CA GLU A 218 -5.37 -19.86 7.20
C GLU A 218 -5.89 -20.37 5.85
N SER A 219 -5.26 -21.42 5.33
CA SER A 219 -5.63 -22.04 4.04
C SER A 219 -7.06 -22.57 4.01
N SER A 220 -7.59 -22.98 5.16
CA SER A 220 -8.97 -23.44 5.37
C SER A 220 -10.02 -22.38 5.00
N SER A 221 -9.72 -21.10 5.26
CA SER A 221 -10.61 -19.95 5.01
C SER A 221 -10.36 -19.24 3.68
N ARG A 222 -9.37 -19.70 2.91
CA ARG A 222 -8.85 -19.01 1.71
C ARG A 222 -9.93 -18.56 0.74
N TRP A 223 -10.80 -19.48 0.33
CA TRP A 223 -11.78 -19.19 -0.73
C TRP A 223 -12.90 -18.27 -0.27
N GLN A 224 -13.28 -18.34 1.01
CA GLN A 224 -14.19 -17.38 1.61
C GLN A 224 -13.56 -15.98 1.63
N ARG A 225 -12.30 -15.86 2.06
CA ARG A 225 -11.59 -14.56 2.08
C ARG A 225 -11.40 -13.99 0.68
N ILE A 226 -11.12 -14.83 -0.32
CA ILE A 226 -11.02 -14.42 -1.72
C ILE A 226 -12.37 -13.88 -2.21
N GLU A 227 -13.47 -14.58 -1.94
CA GLU A 227 -14.83 -14.11 -2.28
C GLU A 227 -15.14 -12.76 -1.62
N GLU A 228 -14.81 -12.59 -0.34
CA GLU A 228 -14.93 -11.31 0.37
C GLU A 228 -14.08 -10.20 -0.27
N GLY A 229 -12.84 -10.51 -0.69
CA GLY A 229 -11.96 -9.55 -1.35
C GLY A 229 -12.42 -9.15 -2.75
N ILE A 230 -12.98 -10.09 -3.53
CA ILE A 230 -13.52 -9.80 -4.86
C ILE A 230 -14.70 -8.82 -4.76
N ALA A 231 -15.57 -8.99 -3.76
CA ALA A 231 -16.67 -8.04 -3.51
C ALA A 231 -16.17 -6.62 -3.20
N GLN A 232 -14.96 -6.46 -2.68
CA GLN A 232 -14.34 -5.14 -2.46
C GLN A 232 -13.72 -4.58 -3.76
N LEU A 233 -13.06 -5.42 -4.56
CA LEU A 233 -12.53 -5.01 -5.87
C LEU A 233 -13.59 -4.41 -6.80
N GLU A 234 -14.80 -4.98 -6.77
CA GLU A 234 -15.93 -4.52 -7.59
C GLU A 234 -16.42 -3.10 -7.23
N SER A 235 -15.94 -2.49 -6.16
CA SER A 235 -16.43 -1.20 -5.70
C SER A 235 -15.79 0.00 -6.38
N VAL A 236 -14.66 -0.15 -7.10
CA VAL A 236 -13.98 0.93 -7.82
C VAL A 236 -13.40 0.38 -9.11
N THR A 237 -13.97 0.80 -10.25
CA THR A 237 -13.61 0.33 -11.59
C THR A 237 -13.01 1.40 -12.49
N ALA A 238 -12.94 2.64 -12.02
CA ALA A 238 -12.26 3.72 -12.73
C ALA A 238 -11.52 4.63 -11.75
N VAL A 239 -10.32 5.06 -12.13
CA VAL A 239 -9.46 5.91 -11.29
C VAL A 239 -8.93 7.04 -12.15
N GLY A 240 -8.86 8.24 -11.59
CA GLY A 240 -8.33 9.40 -12.28
C GLY A 240 -7.60 10.36 -11.34
N TRP A 241 -6.58 11.01 -11.87
CA TRP A 241 -6.03 12.22 -11.24
C TRP A 241 -6.96 13.40 -11.46
N LYS A 242 -7.02 14.32 -10.50
CA LYS A 242 -7.71 15.59 -10.68
C LYS A 242 -7.25 16.30 -11.96
N GLY A 243 -8.21 16.83 -12.72
CA GLY A 243 -7.95 17.50 -14.00
C GLY A 243 -7.85 16.54 -15.19
N LYS A 244 -7.91 15.23 -14.96
CA LYS A 244 -8.00 14.19 -15.99
C LYS A 244 -9.31 13.44 -15.84
N GLN A 245 -9.84 12.94 -16.96
CA GLN A 245 -10.99 12.04 -16.93
C GLN A 245 -10.56 10.72 -16.27
N PRO A 246 -11.33 10.18 -15.31
CA PRO A 246 -11.09 8.85 -14.78
C PRO A 246 -11.14 7.82 -15.90
N ILE A 247 -10.12 6.97 -15.96
CA ILE A 247 -10.06 5.88 -16.94
C ILE A 247 -10.41 4.55 -16.27
N PRO A 248 -10.94 3.58 -17.03
CA PRO A 248 -11.20 2.24 -16.51
C PRO A 248 -9.94 1.60 -15.92
N VAL A 249 -10.13 0.87 -14.83
CA VAL A 249 -9.10 0.01 -14.25
C VAL A 249 -8.92 -1.20 -15.16
N SER A 250 -7.68 -1.48 -15.53
CA SER A 250 -7.30 -2.49 -16.53
C SER A 250 -7.25 -3.89 -15.94
N THR A 251 -6.94 -4.04 -14.64
CA THR A 251 -7.01 -5.34 -13.95
C THR A 251 -7.45 -5.19 -12.49
N PHE A 252 -8.14 -6.21 -12.00
CA PHE A 252 -8.63 -6.33 -10.63
C PHE A 252 -8.04 -7.61 -10.07
N VAL A 253 -7.29 -7.55 -8.97
CA VAL A 253 -6.58 -8.74 -8.49
C VAL A 253 -6.78 -8.92 -6.99
N CYS A 254 -7.36 -10.05 -6.60
CA CYS A 254 -7.44 -10.46 -5.21
C CYS A 254 -6.30 -11.44 -4.91
N THR A 255 -5.52 -11.15 -3.89
CA THR A 255 -4.42 -12.01 -3.44
C THR A 255 -4.75 -12.65 -2.10
N HIS A 256 -4.40 -13.92 -1.93
CA HIS A 256 -4.49 -14.59 -0.64
C HIS A 256 -3.16 -15.25 -0.27
N ALA A 257 -2.53 -14.78 0.80
CA ALA A 257 -1.38 -15.44 1.42
C ALA A 257 -1.85 -16.44 2.50
N SER A 258 -1.62 -17.74 2.28
CA SER A 258 -1.94 -18.78 3.25
C SER A 258 -0.90 -18.87 4.36
N MET A 259 -1.35 -18.69 5.59
CA MET A 259 -0.51 -18.54 6.78
C MET A 259 -0.82 -19.62 7.82
N ASP A 260 -0.54 -20.88 7.47
CA ASP A 260 -0.69 -21.99 8.40
C ASP A 260 0.62 -22.18 9.18
N THR A 261 0.51 -22.36 10.50
CA THR A 261 1.65 -22.63 11.38
C THR A 261 2.55 -23.74 10.84
N GLY A 262 3.85 -23.48 10.79
CA GLY A 262 4.85 -24.47 10.41
C GLY A 262 4.89 -24.78 8.91
N LYS A 263 4.11 -24.09 8.07
CA LYS A 263 4.07 -24.28 6.62
C LYS A 263 4.71 -23.13 5.86
N GLU A 264 5.18 -23.44 4.65
CA GLU A 264 5.58 -22.42 3.69
C GLU A 264 4.35 -21.64 3.22
N ILE A 265 4.52 -20.33 3.01
CA ILE A 265 3.43 -19.48 2.56
C ILE A 265 3.17 -19.76 1.07
N SER A 266 1.94 -20.11 0.74
CA SER A 266 1.46 -20.20 -0.64
C SER A 266 0.57 -19.00 -0.96
N VAL A 267 0.67 -18.49 -2.17
CA VAL A 267 -0.08 -17.31 -2.61
C VAL A 267 -1.01 -17.69 -3.75
N ASN A 268 -2.29 -17.36 -3.62
CA ASN A 268 -3.25 -17.39 -4.72
C ASN A 268 -3.47 -15.98 -5.24
N VAL A 269 -3.42 -15.80 -6.55
CA VAL A 269 -3.61 -14.51 -7.24
C VAL A 269 -4.80 -14.70 -8.18
N VAL A 270 -5.91 -14.04 -7.91
CA VAL A 270 -7.19 -14.26 -8.59
C VAL A 270 -7.63 -13.00 -9.30
N ASP A 271 -7.82 -13.09 -10.62
CA ASP A 271 -8.28 -12.01 -11.50
C ASP A 271 -9.78 -12.16 -11.79
N PRO A 272 -10.67 -11.45 -11.06
CA PRO A 272 -12.10 -11.36 -11.38
C PRO A 272 -12.42 -10.43 -12.57
N ASP A 273 -13.55 -10.67 -13.22
CA ASP A 273 -14.19 -9.71 -14.13
C ASP A 273 -15.26 -8.91 -13.35
N PRO A 274 -15.05 -7.63 -12.99
CA PRO A 274 -15.98 -6.88 -12.13
C PRO A 274 -17.23 -6.40 -12.88
N VAL A 275 -18.33 -6.21 -12.13
CA VAL A 275 -19.67 -5.96 -12.68
C VAL A 275 -20.17 -4.52 -12.44
N HIS A 276 -19.65 -3.81 -11.43
CA HIS A 276 -20.24 -2.54 -10.97
C HIS A 276 -19.33 -1.33 -11.20
N PRO A 277 -19.75 -0.36 -12.03
CA PRO A 277 -18.90 0.79 -12.29
C PRO A 277 -18.95 1.82 -11.15
N ARG A 278 -17.78 2.18 -10.61
CA ARG A 278 -17.60 3.37 -9.75
C ARG A 278 -16.25 4.01 -10.02
N SER A 279 -16.24 5.33 -10.09
CA SER A 279 -15.02 6.11 -10.26
C SER A 279 -14.56 6.75 -8.94
N ILE A 280 -13.24 6.91 -8.82
CA ILE A 280 -12.61 7.74 -7.78
C ILE A 280 -11.68 8.76 -8.43
N ILE A 281 -11.68 10.00 -7.92
CA ILE A 281 -10.77 11.06 -8.34
C ILE A 281 -9.81 11.35 -7.19
N LEU A 282 -8.51 11.27 -7.48
CA LEU A 282 -7.44 11.46 -6.50
C LEU A 282 -6.67 12.77 -6.75
N ASN A 283 -6.28 13.44 -5.67
CA ASN A 283 -5.31 14.52 -5.72
C ASN A 283 -3.88 13.94 -5.73
N HIS A 284 -3.24 14.00 -6.91
CA HIS A 284 -1.88 13.46 -7.13
C HIS A 284 -0.87 13.99 -6.11
N ALA A 285 -0.88 15.30 -5.86
CA ALA A 285 0.06 15.95 -4.97
C ALA A 285 -0.07 15.43 -3.53
N VAL A 286 -1.31 15.26 -3.05
CA VAL A 286 -1.58 14.74 -1.70
C VAL A 286 -1.14 13.28 -1.59
N CYS A 287 -1.42 12.44 -2.60
CA CYS A 287 -0.94 11.05 -2.64
C CYS A 287 0.59 10.98 -2.52
N VAL A 288 1.31 11.74 -3.35
CA VAL A 288 2.79 11.75 -3.36
C VAL A 288 3.32 12.23 -2.01
N LEU A 289 2.83 13.37 -1.51
CA LEU A 289 3.37 13.97 -0.29
C LEU A 289 3.10 13.11 0.95
N LEU A 290 1.91 12.51 1.10
CA LEU A 290 1.63 11.60 2.22
C LEU A 290 2.53 10.35 2.17
N THR A 291 2.79 9.82 0.98
CA THR A 291 3.71 8.70 0.76
C THR A 291 5.13 9.07 1.22
N LYS A 292 5.61 10.26 0.85
CA LYS A 292 6.93 10.75 1.27
C LYS A 292 7.02 11.03 2.76
N ILE A 293 5.99 11.64 3.35
CA ILE A 293 5.91 11.87 4.80
C ILE A 293 6.00 10.53 5.54
N ALA A 294 5.28 9.51 5.08
CA ALA A 294 5.28 8.19 5.72
C ALA A 294 6.66 7.51 5.64
N LEU A 295 7.31 7.54 4.47
CA LEU A 295 8.65 7.00 4.27
C LEU A 295 9.70 7.73 5.14
N ILE A 296 9.68 9.06 5.14
CA ILE A 296 10.64 9.88 5.90
C ILE A 296 10.44 9.68 7.40
N ASN A 297 9.19 9.68 7.88
CA ASN A 297 8.90 9.47 9.30
C ASN A 297 9.39 8.11 9.80
N LEU A 298 9.22 7.06 9.00
CA LEU A 298 9.77 5.75 9.33
C LEU A 298 11.29 5.80 9.43
N PHE A 299 11.96 6.38 8.44
CA PHE A 299 13.41 6.48 8.42
C PHE A 299 13.92 7.26 9.64
N GLU A 300 13.34 8.42 9.94
CA GLU A 300 13.69 9.23 11.12
C GLU A 300 13.51 8.43 12.41
N THR A 301 12.44 7.64 12.53
CA THR A 301 12.22 6.81 13.72
C THR A 301 13.28 5.71 13.87
N LEU A 302 13.71 5.09 12.77
CA LEU A 302 14.79 4.10 12.81
C LEU A 302 16.12 4.76 13.19
N VAL A 303 16.37 5.99 12.74
CA VAL A 303 17.53 6.78 13.13
C VAL A 303 17.50 7.12 14.62
N GLU A 304 16.34 7.52 15.16
CA GLU A 304 16.18 7.76 16.59
C GLU A 304 16.46 6.50 17.43
N ASP A 305 16.07 5.32 16.93
CA ASP A 305 16.27 4.03 17.60
C ASP A 305 17.73 3.51 17.51
N ASN A 306 18.42 3.75 16.39
CA ASN A 306 19.84 3.38 16.22
C ASN A 306 20.67 4.48 15.53
N PRO A 307 20.99 5.59 16.22
CA PRO A 307 21.72 6.71 15.61
C PRO A 307 23.11 6.31 15.09
N ALA A 308 23.79 5.41 15.78
CA ALA A 308 25.11 4.91 15.39
C ALA A 308 25.07 4.02 14.12
N GLY A 309 23.87 3.60 13.70
CA GLY A 309 23.67 2.80 12.50
C GLY A 309 23.57 3.60 11.20
N VAL A 310 23.69 4.93 11.24
CA VAL A 310 23.60 5.80 10.06
C VAL A 310 24.94 5.87 9.32
N PHE A 311 24.93 5.71 8.00
CA PHE A 311 26.12 5.75 7.16
C PHE A 311 25.82 6.20 5.72
N LYS A 312 26.89 6.46 4.95
CA LYS A 312 26.84 6.69 3.49
C LYS A 312 27.62 5.60 2.77
N VAL A 313 27.17 5.24 1.56
CA VAL A 313 27.87 4.30 0.67
C VAL A 313 28.69 5.11 -0.34
N ALA A 314 29.95 4.72 -0.57
CA ALA A 314 30.83 5.43 -1.50
C ALA A 314 30.28 5.37 -2.95
N GLY A 315 30.18 6.52 -3.62
CA GLY A 315 29.55 6.67 -4.93
C GLY A 315 28.02 6.80 -4.88
N MET A 316 27.44 6.93 -3.69
CA MET A 316 26.03 7.19 -3.42
C MET A 316 25.85 8.33 -2.39
N GLU A 317 26.65 9.39 -2.50
CA GLU A 317 26.76 10.46 -1.50
C GLU A 317 25.45 11.24 -1.25
N GLU A 318 24.54 11.22 -2.22
CA GLU A 318 23.20 11.84 -2.15
C GLU A 318 22.18 10.99 -1.39
N TRP A 319 22.57 9.80 -0.96
CA TRP A 319 21.76 8.86 -0.18
C TRP A 319 22.31 8.74 1.24
N ILE A 320 21.40 8.62 2.21
CA ILE A 320 21.72 8.27 3.59
C ILE A 320 21.11 6.91 3.87
N PHE A 321 21.91 6.05 4.50
CA PHE A 321 21.49 4.70 4.87
C PHE A 321 21.45 4.54 6.38
N ILE A 322 20.61 3.61 6.83
CA ILE A 322 20.62 3.11 8.20
C ILE A 322 20.67 1.59 8.22
N SER A 323 21.58 1.05 9.04
CA SER A 323 21.60 -0.36 9.39
C SER A 323 20.66 -0.62 10.55
N THR A 324 19.74 -1.55 10.32
CA THR A 324 18.69 -1.86 11.28
C THR A 324 19.01 -3.20 11.94
N HIS A 325 19.36 -3.16 13.23
CA HIS A 325 19.64 -4.37 14.02
C HIS A 325 18.38 -5.21 14.24
N HIS A 326 17.21 -4.58 14.19
CA HIS A 326 15.90 -5.24 14.27
C HIS A 326 15.60 -6.17 13.10
N PHE A 327 16.33 -6.01 11.99
CA PHE A 327 15.96 -6.61 10.72
C PHE A 327 17.10 -7.38 10.04
N ASP A 328 17.91 -8.10 10.82
CA ASP A 328 18.87 -9.10 10.31
C ASP A 328 19.79 -8.57 9.22
N GLY A 329 20.36 -7.39 9.46
CA GLY A 329 21.28 -6.75 8.53
C GLY A 329 20.61 -6.05 7.35
N VAL A 330 19.28 -5.87 7.34
CA VAL A 330 18.63 -5.00 6.35
C VAL A 330 19.11 -3.56 6.53
N GLN A 331 19.44 -2.93 5.41
CA GLN A 331 19.84 -1.53 5.30
C GLN A 331 18.82 -0.78 4.45
N LEU A 332 18.33 0.32 4.99
CA LEU A 332 17.34 1.18 4.36
C LEU A 332 18.01 2.48 3.96
N GLY A 333 17.78 2.93 2.73
CA GLY A 333 18.34 4.15 2.16
C GLY A 333 17.25 5.13 1.75
N ILE A 334 17.49 6.41 1.98
CA ILE A 334 16.62 7.51 1.53
C ILE A 334 17.46 8.65 0.95
N PRO A 335 16.96 9.40 -0.05
CA PRO A 335 17.65 10.58 -0.53
C PRO A 335 17.80 11.64 0.57
N GLU A 336 19.00 12.20 0.74
CA GLU A 336 19.25 13.23 1.75
C GLU A 336 18.39 14.49 1.52
N LYS A 337 18.11 14.81 0.25
CA LYS A 337 17.29 15.98 -0.10
C LYS A 337 15.85 15.88 0.41
N TYR A 338 15.33 14.67 0.65
CA TYR A 338 13.97 14.48 1.14
C TYR A 338 13.73 15.17 2.48
N PHE A 339 14.71 15.16 3.40
CA PHE A 339 14.56 15.82 4.71
C PHE A 339 14.31 17.33 4.57
N ASN A 340 14.95 17.97 3.58
CA ASN A 340 14.75 19.39 3.32
C ASN A 340 13.37 19.67 2.71
N LEU A 341 12.95 18.84 1.74
CA LEU A 341 11.62 18.93 1.12
C LEU A 341 10.47 18.64 2.12
N ASN A 342 10.71 17.80 3.12
CA ASN A 342 9.70 17.42 4.11
C ASN A 342 9.28 18.57 5.02
N LYS A 343 10.20 19.52 5.30
CA LYS A 343 9.98 20.62 6.26
C LYS A 343 8.74 21.46 5.91
N SER A 344 8.55 21.80 4.64
CA SER A 344 7.36 22.52 4.17
C SER A 344 6.16 21.60 3.96
N SER A 345 6.40 20.38 3.48
CA SER A 345 5.38 19.43 3.08
C SER A 345 4.49 18.97 4.24
N VAL A 346 5.09 18.65 5.40
CA VAL A 346 4.35 18.20 6.60
C VAL A 346 3.29 19.21 7.01
N ARG A 347 3.66 20.49 7.04
CA ARG A 347 2.75 21.56 7.44
C ARG A 347 1.59 21.69 6.45
N SER A 348 1.89 21.88 5.17
CA SER A 348 0.87 22.12 4.14
C SER A 348 -0.07 20.91 3.99
N VAL A 349 0.45 19.69 4.05
CA VAL A 349 -0.40 18.48 4.01
C VAL A 349 -1.29 18.41 5.26
N GLY A 350 -0.74 18.70 6.45
CA GLY A 350 -1.53 18.73 7.67
C GLY A 350 -2.66 19.78 7.64
N GLU A 351 -2.40 20.97 7.09
CA GLU A 351 -3.40 22.02 6.88
C GLU A 351 -4.48 21.58 5.87
N TYR A 352 -4.09 20.91 4.77
CA TYR A 352 -5.03 20.31 3.82
C TYR A 352 -5.95 19.27 4.46
N LEU A 353 -5.37 18.32 5.20
CA LEU A 353 -6.12 17.28 5.90
C LEU A 353 -7.08 17.87 6.92
N ALA A 354 -6.69 18.94 7.63
CA ALA A 354 -7.54 19.57 8.63
C ALA A 354 -8.84 20.08 7.99
N LEU A 355 -8.74 20.79 6.86
CA LEU A 355 -9.92 21.25 6.13
C LEU A 355 -10.77 20.08 5.64
N LYS A 356 -10.14 19.08 5.01
CA LYS A 356 -10.84 17.90 4.49
C LYS A 356 -11.59 17.18 5.60
N GLU A 357 -10.97 16.93 6.75
CA GLU A 357 -11.60 16.25 7.89
C GLU A 357 -12.78 17.01 8.48
N ILE A 358 -12.71 18.35 8.54
CA ILE A 358 -13.81 19.20 8.98
C ILE A 358 -14.99 19.08 8.00
N ILE A 359 -14.71 19.17 6.69
CA ILE A 359 -15.75 19.08 5.66
C ILE A 359 -16.35 17.68 5.61
N ASP A 360 -15.52 16.64 5.63
CA ASP A 360 -15.95 15.24 5.58
C ASP A 360 -16.82 14.91 6.80
N SER A 361 -16.44 15.36 8.01
CA SER A 361 -17.25 15.20 9.22
C SER A 361 -18.62 15.86 9.09
N ALA A 362 -18.68 17.08 8.57
CA ALA A 362 -19.95 17.81 8.39
C ALA A 362 -20.85 17.17 7.33
N LEU A 363 -20.28 16.73 6.21
CA LEU A 363 -21.01 16.01 5.17
C LEU A 363 -21.53 14.66 5.67
N MET A 364 -20.79 13.98 6.55
CA MET A 364 -21.24 12.73 7.18
C MET A 364 -22.38 12.94 8.19
N GLU A 365 -22.39 14.05 8.91
CA GLU A 365 -23.42 14.38 9.91
C GLU A 365 -24.70 14.92 9.28
N ASN A 366 -24.57 15.91 8.40
CA ASN A 366 -25.69 16.74 7.95
C ASN A 366 -25.90 16.69 6.43
N ASN A 367 -25.04 15.99 5.68
CA ASN A 367 -25.04 15.98 4.20
C ASN A 367 -24.93 17.39 3.58
N GLU A 368 -24.33 18.32 4.32
CA GLU A 368 -24.13 19.72 3.95
C GLU A 368 -22.71 20.19 4.29
N LEU A 369 -22.21 21.16 3.52
CA LEU A 369 -20.93 21.80 3.83
C LEU A 369 -21.03 22.58 5.16
N PRO A 370 -19.99 22.57 6.01
CA PRO A 370 -20.04 23.30 7.26
C PRO A 370 -20.06 24.82 7.02
N ALA A 371 -20.72 25.55 7.92
CA ALA A 371 -20.68 27.01 7.95
C ALA A 371 -19.24 27.52 8.10
N VAL A 372 -18.94 28.68 7.51
CA VAL A 372 -17.59 29.27 7.49
C VAL A 372 -17.05 29.48 8.90
N GLU A 373 -17.91 29.92 9.82
CA GLU A 373 -17.58 30.18 11.22
C GLU A 373 -17.19 28.89 11.96
N LYS A 374 -17.82 27.76 11.62
CA LYS A 374 -17.47 26.43 12.15
C LYS A 374 -16.08 26.02 11.64
N ILE A 375 -15.83 26.16 10.35
CA ILE A 375 -14.50 25.87 9.76
C ILE A 375 -13.42 26.74 10.40
N GLU A 376 -13.68 28.04 10.55
CA GLU A 376 -12.74 28.99 11.16
C GLU A 376 -12.39 28.61 12.61
N LYS A 377 -13.41 28.26 13.41
CA LYS A 377 -13.22 27.84 14.80
C LYS A 377 -12.37 26.58 14.88
N GLU A 378 -12.71 25.53 14.12
CA GLU A 378 -12.02 24.24 14.15
C GLU A 378 -10.58 24.32 13.61
N LEU A 379 -10.37 24.99 12.48
CA LEU A 379 -9.02 25.21 11.95
C LEU A 379 -8.16 26.05 12.89
N SER A 380 -8.73 27.08 13.53
CA SER A 380 -7.99 27.90 14.50
C SER A 380 -7.56 27.11 15.73
N TYR A 381 -8.40 26.17 16.16
CA TYR A 381 -8.08 25.25 17.26
C TYR A 381 -6.95 24.29 16.86
N LEU A 382 -7.09 23.57 15.74
CA LEU A 382 -6.10 22.61 15.26
C LEU A 382 -4.74 23.26 14.95
N LEU A 383 -4.74 24.44 14.34
CA LEU A 383 -3.53 25.17 13.94
C LEU A 383 -2.98 26.11 15.03
N LYS A 384 -3.52 26.02 16.26
CA LYS A 384 -3.09 26.79 17.45
C LYS A 384 -3.00 28.30 17.21
N ARG A 385 -3.99 28.90 16.53
CA ARG A 385 -4.10 30.35 16.27
C ARG A 385 -2.79 31.02 15.77
N SER A 386 -2.10 30.40 14.83
CA SER A 386 -0.92 31.01 14.19
C SER A 386 -1.31 32.06 13.13
N ASN A 387 -0.39 32.97 12.78
CA ASN A 387 -0.61 33.91 11.66
C ASN A 387 -1.00 33.22 10.34
N SER A 388 -0.64 31.94 10.17
CA SER A 388 -1.03 31.14 9.01
C SER A 388 -2.50 30.73 9.03
N SER A 389 -3.11 30.49 10.19
CA SER A 389 -4.54 30.14 10.24
C SER A 389 -5.40 31.29 9.72
N ARG A 390 -5.06 32.54 10.07
CA ARG A 390 -5.76 33.74 9.53
C ARG A 390 -5.65 33.84 8.01
N LYS A 391 -4.47 33.57 7.44
CA LYS A 391 -4.26 33.60 5.97
C LYS A 391 -5.08 32.53 5.27
N ILE A 392 -5.09 31.31 5.82
CA ILE A 392 -5.88 30.19 5.31
C ILE A 392 -7.37 30.54 5.35
N ILE A 393 -7.88 31.04 6.47
CA ILE A 393 -9.29 31.43 6.58
C ILE A 393 -9.62 32.54 5.59
N SER A 394 -8.79 33.58 5.49
CA SER A 394 -8.98 34.65 4.51
C SER A 394 -9.06 34.14 3.06
N PHE A 395 -8.31 33.08 2.73
CA PHE A 395 -8.39 32.43 1.42
C PHE A 395 -9.65 31.58 1.27
N LEU A 396 -10.03 30.80 2.29
CA LEU A 396 -11.15 29.86 2.25
C LEU A 396 -12.53 30.54 2.29
N THR A 397 -12.68 31.62 3.06
CA THR A 397 -13.96 32.33 3.23
C THR A 397 -14.67 32.65 1.89
N PRO A 398 -14.02 33.27 0.88
CA PRO A 398 -14.69 33.55 -0.39
C PRO A 398 -15.09 32.27 -1.15
N LEU A 399 -14.30 31.19 -1.08
CA LEU A 399 -14.62 29.92 -1.75
C LEU A 399 -15.85 29.26 -1.13
N LEU A 400 -15.90 29.24 0.20
CA LEU A 400 -17.01 28.64 0.96
C LEU A 400 -18.30 29.46 0.80
N LYS A 401 -18.21 30.79 0.78
CA LYS A 401 -19.37 31.68 0.51
C LYS A 401 -19.95 31.46 -0.89
N LYS A 402 -19.12 31.14 -1.87
CA LYS A 402 -19.56 30.79 -3.24
C LYS A 402 -20.19 29.39 -3.34
N LYS A 403 -20.15 28.59 -2.27
CA LYS A 403 -20.64 27.20 -2.23
C LYS A 403 -20.06 26.36 -3.37
N LEU A 404 -18.77 26.50 -3.64
CA LEU A 404 -18.10 25.68 -4.64
C LEU A 404 -18.25 24.19 -4.33
N PRO A 405 -18.25 23.31 -5.34
CA PRO A 405 -18.24 21.87 -5.14
C PRO A 405 -17.11 21.42 -4.20
N TYR A 406 -17.33 20.33 -3.48
CA TYR A 406 -16.38 19.71 -2.57
C TYR A 406 -15.00 19.48 -3.23
N GLU A 407 -15.00 18.85 -4.40
CA GLU A 407 -13.81 18.57 -5.20
C GLU A 407 -13.03 19.85 -5.54
N GLU A 408 -13.74 20.89 -5.98
CA GLU A 408 -13.14 22.15 -6.40
C GLU A 408 -12.56 22.92 -5.20
N THR A 409 -13.26 22.91 -4.07
CA THR A 409 -12.79 23.56 -2.83
C THR A 409 -11.47 22.94 -2.35
N LEU A 410 -11.40 21.61 -2.27
CA LEU A 410 -10.18 20.91 -1.85
C LEU A 410 -9.04 21.09 -2.87
N HIS A 411 -9.35 21.05 -4.16
CA HIS A 411 -8.35 21.28 -5.19
C HIS A 411 -7.74 22.69 -5.10
N LEU A 412 -8.57 23.75 -5.07
CA LEU A 412 -8.09 25.13 -4.94
C LEU A 412 -7.30 25.35 -3.65
N PHE A 413 -7.68 24.68 -2.57
CA PHE A 413 -6.92 24.73 -1.34
C PHE A 413 -5.55 24.04 -1.47
N SER A 414 -5.47 22.91 -2.16
CA SER A 414 -4.19 22.26 -2.45
C SER A 414 -3.24 23.14 -3.29
N GLU A 415 -3.78 23.88 -4.26
CA GLU A 415 -3.03 24.86 -5.06
C GLU A 415 -2.51 26.02 -4.19
N TYR A 416 -3.38 26.60 -3.35
CA TYR A 416 -3.01 27.67 -2.42
C TYR A 416 -1.87 27.28 -1.47
N LEU A 417 -1.91 26.05 -0.97
CA LEU A 417 -0.88 25.50 -0.08
C LEU A 417 0.42 25.14 -0.82
N GLY A 418 0.45 25.22 -2.14
CA GLY A 418 1.60 24.89 -2.98
C GLY A 418 1.90 23.39 -3.04
N LEU A 419 0.94 22.52 -2.73
CA LEU A 419 1.16 21.06 -2.71
C LEU A 419 1.65 20.51 -4.06
N PRO A 420 1.10 20.91 -5.23
CA PRO A 420 1.57 20.40 -6.53
C PRO A 420 3.05 20.68 -6.77
N LYS A 421 3.52 21.88 -6.43
CA LYS A 421 4.93 22.25 -6.56
C LYS A 421 5.81 21.37 -5.67
N MET A 422 5.44 21.19 -4.40
CA MET A 422 6.20 20.35 -3.47
C MET A 422 6.23 18.88 -3.93
N ALA A 423 5.10 18.35 -4.40
CA ALA A 423 5.02 17.00 -4.94
C ALA A 423 5.91 16.84 -6.18
N ASN A 424 5.90 17.82 -7.09
CA ASN A 424 6.76 17.85 -8.25
C ASN A 424 8.25 17.90 -7.87
N ASP A 425 8.64 18.65 -6.84
CA ASP A 425 10.03 18.69 -6.36
C ASP A 425 10.51 17.30 -5.89
N PHE A 426 9.64 16.51 -5.23
CA PHE A 426 9.93 15.11 -4.90
C PHE A 426 10.02 14.21 -6.13
N CYS A 427 9.08 14.34 -7.08
CA CYS A 427 9.07 13.54 -8.31
C CYS A 427 10.31 13.81 -9.18
N GLN A 428 10.73 15.08 -9.30
CA GLN A 428 11.94 15.44 -10.04
C GLN A 428 13.19 14.85 -9.39
N GLU A 429 13.25 14.88 -8.06
CA GLU A 429 14.35 14.25 -7.32
C GLU A 429 14.37 12.73 -7.53
N ASP A 430 13.20 12.10 -7.53
CA ASP A 430 13.04 10.68 -7.82
C ASP A 430 13.56 10.30 -9.19
N GLU A 431 13.13 11.01 -10.23
CA GLU A 431 13.55 10.76 -11.61
C GLU A 431 15.05 10.98 -11.79
N ARG A 432 15.60 12.04 -11.19
CA ARG A 432 17.03 12.36 -11.26
C ARG A 432 17.85 11.23 -10.62
N LEU A 433 17.50 10.81 -9.42
CA LEU A 433 18.23 9.79 -8.69
C LEU A 433 18.07 8.41 -9.35
N GLU A 434 16.87 8.06 -9.83
CA GLU A 434 16.65 6.80 -10.54
C GLU A 434 17.54 6.66 -11.78
N LYS A 435 17.70 7.75 -12.55
CA LYS A 435 18.61 7.82 -13.71
C LYS A 435 20.08 7.69 -13.31
N ALA A 436 20.46 8.16 -12.12
CA ALA A 436 21.83 8.05 -11.60
C ALA A 436 22.18 6.67 -11.03
N LEU A 437 21.18 5.86 -10.65
CA LEU A 437 21.37 4.50 -10.16
C LEU A 437 21.77 3.53 -11.30
N SER A 438 22.70 2.62 -11.02
CA SER A 438 22.95 1.48 -11.90
C SER A 438 21.73 0.56 -11.94
N GLU A 439 21.59 -0.23 -12.99
CA GLU A 439 20.49 -1.21 -13.10
C GLU A 439 20.48 -2.21 -11.93
N SER A 440 21.68 -2.61 -11.46
CA SER A 440 21.84 -3.51 -10.31
C SER A 440 21.30 -2.95 -9.00
N VAL A 441 21.31 -1.62 -8.81
CA VAL A 441 20.77 -0.95 -7.62
C VAL A 441 19.33 -0.52 -7.83
N ARG A 442 18.97 -0.07 -9.05
CA ARG A 442 17.64 0.44 -9.38
C ARG A 442 16.52 -0.57 -9.07
N LYS A 443 16.77 -1.87 -9.26
CA LYS A 443 15.81 -2.94 -8.92
C LYS A 443 15.48 -3.06 -7.43
N HIS A 444 16.25 -2.41 -6.56
CA HIS A 444 16.06 -2.35 -5.11
C HIS A 444 15.35 -1.06 -4.66
N ARG A 445 15.01 -0.19 -5.61
CA ARG A 445 14.28 1.05 -5.35
C ARG A 445 12.80 0.77 -5.29
N SER A 446 12.16 1.32 -4.27
CA SER A 446 10.72 1.24 -4.09
C SER A 446 9.95 2.27 -4.93
N PRO A 447 8.67 2.02 -5.24
CA PRO A 447 7.79 3.05 -5.80
C PRO A 447 7.67 4.30 -4.91
N TRP A 448 7.94 4.16 -3.60
CA TRP A 448 7.93 5.27 -2.65
C TRP A 448 9.27 6.05 -2.63
N GLY A 449 10.30 5.56 -3.32
CA GLY A 449 11.58 6.24 -3.55
C GLY A 449 12.72 5.87 -2.60
N GLY A 450 12.48 4.98 -1.64
CA GLY A 450 13.52 4.42 -0.77
C GLY A 450 14.30 3.29 -1.45
N LEU A 451 15.48 2.97 -0.92
CA LEU A 451 16.29 1.81 -1.32
C LEU A 451 16.34 0.81 -0.19
N VAL A 452 16.28 -0.48 -0.54
CA VAL A 452 16.51 -1.53 0.47
C VAL A 452 17.43 -2.64 -0.01
N ARG A 453 18.38 -2.99 0.85
CA ARG A 453 19.31 -4.09 0.64
C ARG A 453 19.60 -4.87 1.92
N GLU A 454 20.20 -6.03 1.74
CA GLU A 454 20.90 -6.74 2.80
C GLU A 454 22.32 -6.16 2.94
N ALA A 455 22.81 -6.09 4.17
CA ALA A 455 24.18 -5.68 4.45
C ALA A 455 25.17 -6.64 3.77
N PRO A 456 26.29 -6.13 3.24
CA PRO A 456 27.37 -6.98 2.76
C PRO A 456 27.83 -7.92 3.88
N ALA A 457 28.16 -9.17 3.53
CA ALA A 457 28.72 -10.11 4.49
C ALA A 457 30.06 -9.58 5.04
N PRO A 458 30.39 -9.81 6.33
CA PRO A 458 31.64 -9.34 6.90
C PRO A 458 32.85 -9.79 6.08
N GLY A 459 33.73 -8.85 5.72
CA GLY A 459 34.92 -9.12 4.91
C GLY A 459 34.70 -9.20 3.39
N HIS A 460 33.48 -8.97 2.90
CA HIS A 460 33.17 -8.86 1.48
C HIS A 460 33.03 -7.40 1.03
N ASP A 461 33.46 -7.10 -0.21
CA ASP A 461 33.26 -5.80 -0.85
C ASP A 461 31.75 -5.45 -0.93
N ASP A 462 31.43 -4.18 -0.74
CA ASP A 462 30.07 -3.69 -0.93
C ASP A 462 29.71 -3.66 -2.43
N PRO A 463 28.66 -4.39 -2.88
CA PRO A 463 28.30 -4.45 -4.29
C PRO A 463 27.74 -3.13 -4.85
N TRP A 464 27.40 -2.17 -4.00
CA TRP A 464 26.91 -0.84 -4.40
C TRP A 464 28.00 0.22 -4.33
N GLU A 465 29.17 -0.08 -3.76
CA GLU A 465 30.31 0.82 -3.83
C GLU A 465 30.82 0.91 -5.27
N LYS A 466 30.83 2.13 -5.81
CA LYS A 466 31.54 2.39 -7.07
C LYS A 466 33.03 2.35 -6.78
N LYS A 467 33.69 1.24 -7.10
CA LYS A 467 35.15 1.16 -7.06
C LYS A 467 35.71 2.30 -7.93
N GLN A 468 36.33 3.30 -7.30
CA GLN A 468 37.15 4.25 -8.03
C GLN A 468 38.18 3.42 -8.81
N ARG A 469 38.18 3.53 -10.14
CA ARG A 469 39.27 2.99 -10.95
C ARG A 469 40.54 3.65 -10.44
N LYS A 470 41.29 2.97 -9.56
CA LYS A 470 42.69 3.30 -9.34
C LYS A 470 43.33 3.14 -10.72
N ASN A 471 43.60 4.26 -11.38
CA ASN A 471 44.51 4.29 -12.51
C ASN A 471 45.79 3.65 -11.99
N LYS A 472 46.00 2.36 -12.31
CA LYS A 472 47.30 1.73 -12.20
C LYS A 472 48.16 2.53 -13.17
N MET A 473 48.89 3.53 -12.66
CA MET A 473 50.09 3.97 -13.34
C MET A 473 50.91 2.69 -13.54
N LYS A 474 51.06 2.30 -14.81
CA LYS A 474 51.99 1.23 -15.16
C LYS A 474 53.39 1.68 -14.73
N PRO A 475 54.21 0.77 -14.19
CA PRO A 475 55.55 1.07 -13.70
C PRO A 475 56.44 1.66 -14.79
#